data_AF-A0A7R8H7H6-F1
#
_entry.id   AF-A0A7R8H7H6-F1
#
_cell.length_a   1.000
_cell.length_b   1.000
_cell.length_c   1.000
_cell.angle_alpha   90.00
_cell.angle_beta   90.00
_cell.angle_gamma   90.00
#
_symmetry.space_group_name_H-M   'P 1'
#
loop_
_entity.id
_entity.type
_entity.pdbx_description
1 polymer ?
#
loop_
_entity_poly.entity_id
_entity_poly.type
_entity_poly.pdbx_seq_one_letter_code
_entity_poly.pdbx_strand_id
1 'polypeptide(L)'
;MVNILINGQESNGVNDEKGRRETNHLTVCFHILDIYCKQKIRMPLFGKSSKSPAEVVRSLKEALLTLEKGSDGKKQEKAQEDLSKQLVNMKTLLFGSESDQQSDIILAQLSQEMYNSGLLLLCLRNLHRIDFEGKKDAVQIFNNILRRQIGTRTPTVEYICTKPEILFTLCRGYEQQEIALNCGTMLRECLRYDALTKILINSDHFYDFFKYVEVSTFDIASDAFATFKDMLTKHKMLAADFLETNFDKVFTNYQKLLHSDNYVTRRQSLKLLGELLLDRHNFSVMTRYISNPDNLKLMMNMLKEKNQENIQFEAFHVFKVFVANPNKPKPILDILLRNQDKLIDFLSKFHTDRSDDDQFNDEKAYLIKQIKELKPADTTSTSASTSSPPNSSSTNPVTGAAAAD
;
A
#
# COMPACT_ATOMS: atom_id res chain seq x y z
N MET A 1 13.10 -24.84 -4.47
CA MET A 1 11.98 -25.27 -5.32
C MET A 1 11.61 -24.16 -6.29
N VAL A 2 12.39 -24.01 -7.37
CA VAL A 2 12.09 -23.11 -8.48
C VAL A 2 12.34 -23.90 -9.76
N ASN A 3 11.25 -24.31 -10.42
CA ASN A 3 11.18 -24.65 -11.84
C ASN A 3 9.74 -25.05 -12.17
N ILE A 4 9.11 -24.33 -13.11
CA ILE A 4 8.42 -24.84 -14.31
C ILE A 4 7.57 -23.70 -14.90
N LEU A 5 7.83 -23.46 -16.18
CA LEU A 5 7.16 -22.51 -17.08
C LEU A 5 6.23 -23.27 -18.05
N ILE A 6 5.13 -22.61 -18.43
CA ILE A 6 4.52 -22.52 -19.78
C ILE A 6 3.75 -23.74 -20.35
N ASN A 7 2.42 -23.58 -20.60
CA ASN A 7 1.81 -23.43 -21.95
C ASN A 7 0.26 -23.43 -21.94
N GLY A 8 -0.35 -22.66 -22.86
CA GLY A 8 -1.72 -22.88 -23.36
C GLY A 8 -2.51 -21.62 -23.79
N GLN A 9 -2.51 -21.31 -25.10
CA GLN A 9 -3.51 -20.45 -25.80
C GLN A 9 -4.89 -21.15 -25.89
N GLU A 10 -6.05 -20.64 -26.30
CA GLU A 10 -6.51 -19.67 -27.34
C GLU A 10 -8.07 -19.56 -27.12
N SER A 11 -8.82 -18.46 -27.27
CA SER A 11 -9.43 -17.97 -28.53
C SER A 11 -10.66 -17.05 -28.26
N ASN A 12 -10.76 -15.99 -29.08
CA ASN A 12 -11.89 -15.18 -29.63
C ASN A 12 -13.28 -15.02 -28.95
N GLY A 13 -13.74 -13.76 -28.93
CA GLY A 13 -15.16 -13.37 -28.90
C GLY A 13 -15.37 -11.84 -28.83
N VAL A 14 -15.69 -11.21 -29.96
CA VAL A 14 -15.93 -9.76 -30.12
C VAL A 14 -17.44 -9.46 -30.18
N ASN A 15 -17.84 -8.33 -29.58
CA ASN A 15 -19.11 -7.57 -29.69
C ASN A 15 -20.39 -8.12 -29.04
N ASP A 16 -20.82 -7.53 -27.91
CA ASP A 16 -22.21 -7.02 -27.69
C ASP A 16 -22.38 -6.27 -26.33
N GLU A 17 -21.67 -5.17 -26.09
CA GLU A 17 -21.66 -4.52 -24.75
C GLU A 17 -22.38 -3.16 -24.64
N LYS A 18 -22.84 -2.57 -25.74
CA LYS A 18 -23.38 -1.20 -25.72
C LYS A 18 -24.90 -1.12 -25.51
N GLY A 19 -25.67 -2.08 -26.03
CA GLY A 19 -27.14 -2.12 -25.89
C GLY A 19 -27.65 -2.61 -24.53
N ARG A 20 -26.82 -3.36 -23.78
CA ARG A 20 -27.19 -3.97 -22.48
C ARG A 20 -26.98 -3.04 -21.28
N ARG A 21 -26.17 -1.99 -21.43
CA ARG A 21 -25.92 -1.00 -20.35
C ARG A 21 -27.04 0.02 -20.22
N GLU A 22 -27.67 0.44 -21.32
CA GLU A 22 -28.77 1.41 -21.29
C GLU A 22 -30.10 0.80 -20.82
N THR A 23 -30.38 -0.46 -21.18
CA THR A 23 -31.55 -1.20 -20.70
C THR A 23 -31.47 -1.50 -19.20
N ASN A 24 -30.29 -1.88 -18.69
CA ASN A 24 -30.10 -2.12 -17.25
C ASN A 24 -30.19 -0.83 -16.40
N HIS A 25 -29.80 0.33 -16.94
CA HIS A 25 -29.90 1.60 -16.23
C HIS A 25 -31.37 2.05 -16.07
N LEU A 26 -32.21 1.84 -17.08
CA LEU A 26 -33.65 2.09 -16.98
C LEU A 26 -34.32 1.11 -16.02
N THR A 27 -34.00 -0.19 -16.06
CA THR A 27 -34.62 -1.20 -15.19
C THR A 27 -34.30 -0.98 -13.71
N VAL A 28 -33.07 -0.53 -13.37
CA VAL A 28 -32.69 -0.19 -12.00
C VAL A 28 -33.38 1.10 -11.52
N CYS A 29 -33.53 2.11 -12.38
CA CYS A 29 -34.33 3.30 -12.07
C CYS A 29 -35.81 2.93 -11.84
N PHE A 30 -36.38 2.01 -12.63
CA PHE A 30 -37.76 1.54 -12.45
C PHE A 30 -37.94 0.74 -11.16
N HIS A 31 -37.00 -0.12 -10.75
CA HIS A 31 -37.09 -0.81 -9.46
C HIS A 31 -36.96 0.14 -8.26
N ILE A 32 -36.12 1.17 -8.33
CA ILE A 32 -36.02 2.18 -7.27
C ILE A 32 -37.29 3.03 -7.21
N LEU A 33 -37.88 3.42 -8.35
CA LEU A 33 -39.15 4.16 -8.41
C LEU A 33 -40.35 3.31 -7.99
N ASP A 34 -40.36 2.01 -8.28
CA ASP A 34 -41.46 1.10 -7.90
C ASP A 34 -41.42 0.77 -6.39
N ILE A 35 -40.23 0.74 -5.77
CA ILE A 35 -40.06 0.73 -4.31
C ILE A 35 -40.50 2.07 -3.70
N TYR A 36 -40.18 3.20 -4.33
CA TYR A 36 -40.57 4.53 -3.85
C TYR A 36 -42.09 4.78 -3.96
N CYS A 37 -42.76 4.23 -5.00
CA CYS A 37 -44.20 4.37 -5.20
C CYS A 37 -45.05 3.40 -4.36
N LYS A 38 -44.54 2.22 -4.00
CA LYS A 38 -45.31 1.20 -3.25
C LYS A 38 -45.28 1.34 -1.73
N GLN A 39 -44.49 2.25 -1.15
CA GLN A 39 -44.37 2.42 0.32
C GLN A 39 -45.00 3.72 0.86
N LYS A 40 -46.14 4.13 0.34
CA LYS A 40 -47.05 5.05 1.05
C LYS A 40 -47.97 4.26 1.99
N ILE A 41 -47.41 3.51 2.95
CA ILE A 41 -48.17 2.69 3.89
C ILE A 41 -47.74 2.97 5.34
N ARG A 42 -48.70 3.56 6.07
CA ARG A 42 -48.95 3.62 7.53
C ARG A 42 -47.75 3.54 8.49
N MET A 43 -47.48 4.68 9.13
CA MET A 43 -46.71 4.78 10.37
C MET A 43 -47.45 4.15 11.57
N PRO A 44 -46.77 3.46 12.50
CA PRO A 44 -47.35 3.07 13.77
C PRO A 44 -47.58 4.29 14.67
N LEU A 45 -48.78 4.39 15.23
CA LEU A 45 -49.13 5.30 16.31
C LEU A 45 -48.44 4.83 17.61
N PHE A 46 -47.81 5.77 18.32
CA PHE A 46 -47.17 5.66 19.66
C PHE A 46 -45.75 5.08 19.76
N GLY A 47 -44.78 5.98 19.67
CA GLY A 47 -43.37 5.87 20.09
C GLY A 47 -42.68 7.20 19.75
N LYS A 48 -41.74 7.71 20.57
CA LYS A 48 -41.00 8.96 20.26
C LYS A 48 -40.51 8.92 18.81
N SER A 49 -40.95 9.85 17.94
CA SER A 49 -40.65 9.79 16.51
C SER A 49 -39.15 9.70 16.26
N SER A 50 -38.65 8.55 15.80
CA SER A 50 -37.28 8.43 15.34
C SER A 50 -37.12 9.29 14.09
N LYS A 51 -36.06 10.11 14.06
CA LYS A 51 -35.75 10.93 12.87
C LYS A 51 -35.50 10.02 11.68
N SER A 52 -35.96 10.42 10.50
CA SER A 52 -35.62 9.76 9.24
C SER A 52 -34.12 9.89 8.92
N PRO A 53 -33.54 8.99 8.10
CA PRO A 53 -32.13 9.09 7.70
C PRO A 53 -31.75 10.46 7.11
N ALA A 54 -32.62 11.06 6.29
CA ALA A 54 -32.41 12.37 5.70
C ALA A 54 -32.38 13.49 6.74
N GLU A 55 -33.26 13.45 7.75
CA GLU A 55 -33.28 14.43 8.83
C GLU A 55 -32.03 14.32 9.72
N VAL A 56 -31.57 13.09 10.00
CA VAL A 56 -30.33 12.88 10.77
C VAL A 56 -29.12 13.45 10.02
N VAL A 57 -28.97 13.13 8.72
CA VAL A 57 -27.87 13.65 7.89
C VAL A 57 -27.90 15.17 7.80
N ARG A 58 -29.08 15.77 7.57
CA ARG A 58 -29.24 17.22 7.49
C ARG A 58 -28.90 17.90 8.82
N SER A 59 -29.44 17.40 9.94
CA SER A 59 -29.13 17.94 11.27
C SER A 59 -27.64 17.83 11.61
N LEU A 60 -27.00 16.70 11.29
CA LEU A 60 -25.56 16.51 11.53
C LEU A 60 -24.73 17.51 10.72
N LYS A 61 -25.08 17.71 9.43
CA LYS A 61 -24.42 18.69 8.57
C LYS A 61 -24.57 20.13 9.09
N GLU A 62 -25.78 20.52 9.50
CA GLU A 62 -26.04 21.85 10.07
C GLU A 62 -25.22 22.10 11.35
N ALA A 63 -25.12 21.09 12.22
CA ALA A 63 -24.30 21.16 13.44
C ALA A 63 -22.81 21.33 13.10
N LEU A 64 -22.26 20.52 12.19
CA LEU A 64 -20.86 20.62 11.75
C LEU A 64 -20.53 21.99 11.15
N LEU A 65 -21.40 22.51 10.27
CA LEU A 65 -21.21 23.83 9.68
C LEU A 65 -21.31 24.96 10.71
N THR A 66 -22.11 24.78 11.76
CA THR A 66 -22.18 25.73 12.87
C THR A 66 -20.88 25.72 13.68
N LEU A 67 -20.32 24.54 13.94
CA LEU A 67 -19.02 24.40 14.62
C LEU A 67 -17.86 24.95 13.78
N GLU A 68 -17.87 24.77 12.46
CA GLU A 68 -16.82 25.29 11.55
C GLU A 68 -16.80 26.82 11.51
N LYS A 69 -17.97 27.49 11.59
CA LYS A 69 -18.08 28.96 11.57
C LYS A 69 -17.52 29.65 12.82
N GLY A 70 -17.40 28.94 13.95
CA GLY A 70 -16.77 29.45 15.17
C GLY A 70 -17.37 30.76 15.75
N SER A 71 -18.69 30.79 15.98
CA SER A 71 -19.41 31.97 16.52
C SER A 71 -19.81 31.83 18.00
N ASP A 72 -20.74 32.68 18.48
CA ASP A 72 -21.46 32.65 19.79
C ASP A 72 -21.39 31.31 20.56
N GLY A 73 -20.82 31.35 21.77
CA GLY A 73 -20.56 30.17 22.60
C GLY A 73 -21.81 29.34 22.92
N LYS A 74 -22.98 29.96 23.11
CA LYS A 74 -24.23 29.20 23.35
C LYS A 74 -24.67 28.41 22.12
N LYS A 75 -24.41 28.94 20.92
CA LYS A 75 -24.71 28.22 19.66
C LYS A 75 -23.73 27.09 19.42
N GLN A 76 -22.46 27.26 19.79
CA GLN A 76 -21.44 26.20 19.70
C GLN A 76 -21.76 25.04 20.64
N GLU A 77 -22.11 25.32 21.90
CA GLU A 77 -22.49 24.30 22.87
C GLU A 77 -23.70 23.48 22.39
N LYS A 78 -24.75 24.16 21.94
CA LYS A 78 -25.92 23.50 21.36
C LYS A 78 -25.57 22.68 20.10
N ALA A 79 -24.71 23.21 19.23
CA ALA A 79 -24.27 22.47 18.05
C ALA A 79 -23.47 21.22 18.41
N GLN A 80 -22.67 21.27 19.48
CA GLN A 80 -21.94 20.10 19.99
C GLN A 80 -22.90 19.03 20.52
N GLU A 81 -23.89 19.41 21.33
CA GLU A 81 -24.92 18.48 21.82
C GLU A 81 -25.72 17.84 20.68
N ASP A 82 -26.13 18.67 19.70
CA ASP A 82 -26.89 18.20 18.53
C ASP A 82 -26.05 17.27 17.65
N LEU A 83 -24.75 17.54 17.49
CA LEU A 83 -23.79 16.70 16.78
C LEU A 83 -23.67 15.32 17.44
N SER A 84 -23.33 15.26 18.73
CA SER A 84 -23.16 13.99 19.46
C SER A 84 -24.46 13.17 19.42
N LYS A 85 -25.61 13.83 19.62
CA LYS A 85 -26.93 13.18 19.51
C LYS A 85 -27.19 12.61 18.11
N GLN A 86 -26.83 13.34 17.05
CA GLN A 86 -27.05 12.86 15.68
C GLN A 86 -26.12 11.70 15.30
N LEU A 87 -24.87 11.67 15.77
CA LEU A 87 -23.97 10.53 15.58
C LEU A 87 -24.53 9.26 16.23
N VAL A 88 -25.02 9.38 17.47
CA VAL A 88 -25.69 8.26 18.16
C VAL A 88 -26.94 7.82 17.41
N ASN A 89 -27.80 8.74 16.97
CA ASN A 89 -28.98 8.39 16.17
C ASN A 89 -28.60 7.66 14.87
N MET A 90 -27.57 8.14 14.17
CA MET A 90 -27.08 7.51 12.94
C MET A 90 -26.55 6.11 13.19
N LYS A 91 -25.81 5.91 14.29
CA LYS A 91 -25.36 4.60 14.75
C LYS A 91 -26.53 3.67 15.09
N THR A 92 -27.53 4.15 15.84
CA THR A 92 -28.72 3.35 16.16
C THR A 92 -29.48 2.94 14.90
N LEU A 93 -29.58 3.82 13.90
CA LEU A 93 -30.18 3.48 12.60
C LEU A 93 -29.40 2.35 11.89
N LEU A 94 -28.07 2.37 11.94
CA LEU A 94 -27.23 1.39 11.26
C LEU A 94 -27.11 0.04 11.98
N PHE A 95 -27.18 0.03 13.31
CA PHE A 95 -26.88 -1.16 14.12
C PHE A 95 -28.02 -1.62 15.04
N GLY A 96 -29.15 -0.89 15.08
CA GLY A 96 -30.25 -1.15 16.02
C GLY A 96 -31.45 -1.90 15.43
N SER A 97 -31.40 -2.30 14.16
CA SER A 97 -32.48 -3.07 13.52
C SER A 97 -32.27 -4.57 13.69
N GLU A 98 -33.31 -5.29 14.11
CA GLU A 98 -33.30 -6.76 14.26
C GLU A 98 -33.58 -7.48 12.92
N SER A 99 -33.99 -6.74 11.87
CA SER A 99 -34.29 -7.28 10.55
C SER A 99 -33.27 -6.84 9.50
N ASP A 100 -32.65 -7.80 8.82
CA ASP A 100 -31.64 -7.57 7.77
C ASP A 100 -32.20 -6.72 6.61
N GLN A 101 -33.42 -6.98 6.16
CA GLN A 101 -34.04 -6.24 5.06
C GLN A 101 -34.25 -4.75 5.41
N GLN A 102 -34.64 -4.46 6.66
CA GLN A 102 -34.82 -3.10 7.12
C GLN A 102 -33.47 -2.38 7.28
N SER A 103 -32.45 -3.09 7.77
CA SER A 103 -31.07 -2.60 7.87
C SER A 103 -30.52 -2.17 6.51
N ASP A 104 -30.75 -2.97 5.46
CA ASP A 104 -30.29 -2.66 4.10
C ASP A 104 -30.96 -1.40 3.52
N ILE A 105 -32.26 -1.23 3.74
CA ILE A 105 -33.01 -0.05 3.29
C ILE A 105 -32.49 1.21 4.00
N ILE A 106 -32.33 1.14 5.33
CA ILE A 106 -31.82 2.27 6.13
C ILE A 106 -30.39 2.62 5.71
N LEU A 107 -29.51 1.63 5.57
CA LEU A 107 -28.15 1.82 5.10
C LEU A 107 -28.12 2.46 3.71
N ALA A 108 -29.01 2.04 2.80
CA ALA A 108 -29.12 2.60 1.47
C ALA A 108 -29.54 4.07 1.47
N GLN A 109 -30.60 4.41 2.21
CA GLN A 109 -31.11 5.78 2.32
C GLN A 109 -30.07 6.69 2.98
N LEU A 110 -29.49 6.26 4.10
CA LEU A 110 -28.48 7.02 4.82
C LEU A 110 -27.25 7.29 3.95
N SER A 111 -26.73 6.25 3.29
CA SER A 111 -25.58 6.36 2.42
C SER A 111 -25.83 7.37 1.29
N GLN A 112 -26.99 7.29 0.63
CA GLN A 112 -27.33 8.19 -0.47
C GLN A 112 -27.38 9.65 -0.02
N GLU A 113 -27.99 9.92 1.15
CA GLU A 113 -28.04 11.26 1.72
C GLU A 113 -26.64 11.78 2.10
N MET A 114 -25.78 10.92 2.65
CA MET A 114 -24.38 11.27 2.96
C MET A 114 -23.57 11.63 1.71
N TYR A 115 -23.78 10.91 0.60
CA TYR A 115 -23.10 11.20 -0.67
C TYR A 115 -23.57 12.54 -1.26
N ASN A 116 -24.90 12.74 -1.35
CA ASN A 116 -25.52 13.92 -1.93
C ASN A 116 -25.15 15.19 -1.16
N SER A 117 -25.10 15.10 0.16
CA SER A 117 -24.80 16.24 1.03
C SER A 117 -23.30 16.51 1.19
N GLY A 118 -22.42 15.61 0.74
CA GLY A 118 -20.97 15.70 0.96
C GLY A 118 -20.56 15.48 2.41
N LEU A 119 -21.41 14.84 3.22
CA LEU A 119 -21.23 14.73 4.67
C LEU A 119 -19.96 13.99 5.07
N LEU A 120 -19.53 12.97 4.31
CA LEU A 120 -18.31 12.20 4.62
C LEU A 120 -17.08 13.09 4.74
N LEU A 121 -16.83 13.91 3.72
CA LEU A 121 -15.69 14.82 3.72
C LEU A 121 -15.84 15.90 4.79
N LEU A 122 -17.06 16.41 5.01
CA LEU A 122 -17.32 17.41 6.04
C LEU A 122 -17.06 16.90 7.45
N CYS A 123 -17.49 15.66 7.76
CA CYS A 123 -17.21 15.00 9.03
C CYS A 123 -15.70 14.84 9.25
N LEU A 124 -14.96 14.37 8.23
CA LEU A 124 -13.51 14.18 8.33
C LEU A 124 -12.76 15.49 8.55
N ARG A 125 -13.11 16.56 7.82
CA ARG A 125 -12.49 17.88 7.98
C ARG A 125 -12.72 18.48 9.37
N ASN A 126 -13.82 18.13 10.02
CA ASN A 126 -14.20 18.62 11.33
C ASN A 126 -14.01 17.57 12.44
N LEU A 127 -13.30 16.46 12.18
CA LEU A 127 -13.19 15.34 13.12
C LEU A 127 -12.59 15.78 14.47
N HIS A 128 -11.65 16.73 14.44
CA HIS A 128 -11.04 17.34 15.64
C HIS A 128 -12.06 18.04 16.56
N ARG A 129 -13.15 18.58 16.00
CA ARG A 129 -14.23 19.25 16.75
C ARG A 129 -15.20 18.27 17.39
N ILE A 130 -15.20 17.02 16.96
CA ILE A 130 -16.09 15.98 17.51
C ILE A 130 -15.53 15.52 18.86
N ASP A 131 -16.43 15.28 19.82
CA ASP A 131 -16.05 14.74 21.12
C ASP A 131 -15.47 13.31 21.01
N PHE A 132 -14.88 12.81 22.09
CA PHE A 132 -14.13 11.55 22.07
C PHE A 132 -15.00 10.34 21.66
N GLU A 133 -16.22 10.22 22.21
CA GLU A 133 -17.14 9.14 21.83
C GLU A 133 -17.70 9.35 20.42
N GLY A 134 -18.02 10.58 20.01
CA GLY A 134 -18.46 10.88 18.65
C GLY A 134 -17.39 10.58 17.60
N LYS A 135 -16.09 10.77 17.90
CA LYS A 135 -14.99 10.34 17.02
C LYS A 135 -15.01 8.82 16.79
N LYS A 136 -15.32 8.02 17.82
CA LYS A 136 -15.46 6.56 17.69
C LYS A 136 -16.68 6.19 16.86
N ASP A 137 -17.81 6.84 17.10
CA ASP A 137 -19.04 6.63 16.33
C ASP A 137 -18.85 7.00 14.85
N ALA A 138 -18.16 8.11 14.56
CA ALA A 138 -17.82 8.52 13.20
C ALA A 138 -17.00 7.46 12.46
N VAL A 139 -16.02 6.84 13.12
CA VAL A 139 -15.24 5.72 12.56
C VAL A 139 -16.13 4.52 12.26
N GLN A 140 -17.01 4.14 13.19
CA GLN A 140 -17.92 2.99 13.02
C GLN A 140 -18.90 3.22 11.86
N ILE A 141 -19.48 4.41 11.79
CA ILE A 141 -20.40 4.82 10.72
C ILE A 141 -19.66 4.80 9.38
N PHE A 142 -18.50 5.45 9.27
CA PHE A 142 -17.70 5.50 8.04
C PHE A 142 -17.34 4.11 7.53
N ASN A 143 -16.88 3.22 8.42
CA ASN A 143 -16.49 1.86 8.04
C ASN A 143 -17.70 1.01 7.64
N ASN A 144 -18.85 1.18 8.29
CA ASN A 144 -20.08 0.46 7.93
C ASN A 144 -20.57 0.85 6.53
N ILE A 145 -20.67 2.15 6.24
CA ILE A 145 -21.08 2.60 4.90
C ILE A 145 -20.04 2.22 3.84
N LEU A 146 -18.74 2.23 4.16
CA LEU A 146 -17.69 1.86 3.21
C LEU A 146 -17.84 0.40 2.75
N ARG A 147 -18.24 -0.47 3.68
CA ARG A 147 -18.47 -1.90 3.44
C ARG A 147 -19.79 -2.22 2.73
N ARG A 148 -20.64 -1.22 2.49
CA ARG A 148 -21.92 -1.39 1.80
C ARG A 148 -21.73 -1.98 0.40
N GLN A 149 -22.53 -3.00 0.09
CA GLN A 149 -22.55 -3.67 -1.21
C GLN A 149 -23.95 -3.70 -1.81
N ILE A 150 -24.02 -3.66 -3.15
CA ILE A 150 -25.24 -3.92 -3.92
C ILE A 150 -24.87 -4.90 -5.02
N GLY A 151 -25.19 -6.18 -4.82
CA GLY A 151 -24.63 -7.26 -5.63
C GLY A 151 -23.10 -7.25 -5.54
N THR A 152 -22.42 -7.10 -6.68
CA THR A 152 -20.95 -7.03 -6.75
C THR A 152 -20.40 -5.60 -6.65
N ARG A 153 -21.27 -4.58 -6.60
CA ARG A 153 -20.85 -3.17 -6.54
C ARG A 153 -20.62 -2.70 -5.12
N THR A 154 -19.71 -1.75 -4.95
CA THR A 154 -19.36 -1.11 -3.68
C THR A 154 -19.61 0.41 -3.80
N PRO A 155 -20.85 0.89 -3.62
CA PRO A 155 -21.23 2.28 -3.95
C PRO A 155 -20.40 3.35 -3.22
N THR A 156 -20.01 3.11 -1.96
CA THR A 156 -19.18 4.07 -1.21
C THR A 156 -17.76 4.14 -1.77
N VAL A 157 -17.21 3.01 -2.21
CA VAL A 157 -15.90 2.97 -2.87
C VAL A 157 -15.95 3.74 -4.19
N GLU A 158 -16.98 3.49 -5.02
CA GLU A 158 -17.22 4.22 -6.26
C GLU A 158 -17.36 5.74 -6.00
N TYR A 159 -18.09 6.13 -4.96
CA TYR A 159 -18.22 7.53 -4.55
C TYR A 159 -16.87 8.14 -4.17
N ILE A 160 -16.06 7.46 -3.35
CA ILE A 160 -14.73 7.96 -2.94
C ILE A 160 -13.79 8.07 -4.15
N CYS A 161 -13.88 7.16 -5.14
CA CYS A 161 -13.13 7.29 -6.39
C CYS A 161 -13.43 8.61 -7.13
N THR A 162 -14.64 9.15 -7.01
CA THR A 162 -15.00 10.46 -7.59
C THR A 162 -14.65 11.66 -6.70
N LYS A 163 -14.25 11.42 -5.45
CA LYS A 163 -13.90 12.44 -4.44
C LYS A 163 -12.67 12.01 -3.62
N PRO A 164 -11.49 11.89 -4.26
CA PRO A 164 -10.28 11.39 -3.62
C PRO A 164 -9.80 12.24 -2.45
N GLU A 165 -10.28 13.49 -2.31
CA GLU A 165 -10.04 14.37 -1.17
C GLU A 165 -10.40 13.72 0.17
N ILE A 166 -11.32 12.74 0.17
CA ILE A 166 -11.65 11.94 1.35
C ILE A 166 -10.42 11.15 1.82
N LEU A 167 -9.73 10.45 0.92
CA LEU A 167 -8.51 9.70 1.24
C LEU A 167 -7.39 10.63 1.70
N PHE A 168 -7.21 11.75 1.02
CA PHE A 168 -6.15 12.71 1.33
C PHE A 168 -6.40 13.43 2.66
N THR A 169 -7.66 13.67 3.02
CA THR A 169 -8.03 14.20 4.34
C THR A 169 -7.74 13.20 5.45
N LEU A 170 -8.00 11.90 5.23
CA LEU A 170 -7.60 10.85 6.16
C LEU A 170 -6.09 10.77 6.34
N CYS A 171 -5.31 10.91 5.26
CA CYS A 171 -3.83 10.89 5.34
C CYS A 171 -3.30 12.06 6.18
N ARG A 172 -3.77 13.27 5.92
CA ARG A 172 -3.41 14.47 6.72
C ARG A 172 -3.89 14.39 8.17
N GLY A 173 -4.82 13.48 8.48
CA GLY A 173 -5.22 13.20 9.86
C GLY A 173 -4.06 12.77 10.76
N TYR A 174 -3.00 12.18 10.21
CA TYR A 174 -1.78 11.85 10.97
C TYR A 174 -1.00 13.08 11.48
N GLU A 175 -1.24 14.27 10.90
CA GLU A 175 -0.66 15.54 11.38
C GLU A 175 -1.35 16.04 12.67
N GLN A 176 -2.50 15.48 13.04
CA GLN A 176 -3.31 15.90 14.18
C GLN A 176 -3.41 14.78 15.22
N GLN A 177 -2.65 14.91 16.32
CA GLN A 177 -2.48 13.85 17.32
C GLN A 177 -3.81 13.28 17.86
N GLU A 178 -4.80 14.15 18.09
CA GLU A 178 -6.09 13.76 18.68
C GLU A 178 -7.01 12.93 17.76
N ILE A 179 -6.77 12.93 16.45
CA ILE A 179 -7.60 12.20 15.46
C ILE A 179 -6.80 11.20 14.63
N ALA A 180 -5.47 11.15 14.79
CA ALA A 180 -4.59 10.33 13.97
C ALA A 180 -5.01 8.86 13.94
N LEU A 181 -5.30 8.26 15.09
CA LEU A 181 -5.70 6.84 15.19
C LEU A 181 -7.10 6.58 14.61
N ASN A 182 -8.03 7.54 14.72
CA ASN A 182 -9.33 7.46 14.07
C ASN A 182 -9.17 7.49 12.54
N CYS A 183 -8.34 8.40 12.03
CA CYS A 183 -8.04 8.51 10.60
C CYS A 183 -7.33 7.27 10.07
N GLY A 184 -6.33 6.75 10.79
CA GLY A 184 -5.63 5.52 10.45
C GLY A 184 -6.56 4.31 10.36
N THR A 185 -7.50 4.18 11.30
CA THR A 185 -8.52 3.11 11.27
C THR A 185 -9.39 3.19 10.01
N MET A 186 -9.94 4.37 9.69
CA MET A 186 -10.76 4.57 8.49
C MET A 186 -9.95 4.40 7.20
N LEU A 187 -8.69 4.85 7.19
CA LEU A 187 -7.82 4.76 6.03
C LEU A 187 -7.45 3.31 5.71
N ARG A 188 -7.08 2.51 6.71
CA ARG A 188 -6.79 1.07 6.49
C ARG A 188 -8.02 0.27 6.04
N GLU A 189 -9.23 0.70 6.40
CA GLU A 189 -10.46 0.15 5.82
C GLU A 189 -10.61 0.52 4.34
N CYS A 190 -10.29 1.76 3.96
CA CYS A 190 -10.24 2.15 2.55
C CYS A 190 -9.23 1.32 1.75
N LEU A 191 -8.05 1.04 2.34
CA LEU A 191 -6.98 0.26 1.70
C LEU A 191 -7.36 -1.21 1.41
N ARG A 192 -8.48 -1.71 1.95
CA ARG A 192 -9.04 -3.03 1.58
C ARG A 192 -9.49 -3.09 0.12
N TYR A 193 -9.75 -1.95 -0.50
CA TYR A 193 -10.24 -1.86 -1.87
C TYR A 193 -9.14 -1.42 -2.81
N ASP A 194 -8.83 -2.25 -3.82
CA ASP A 194 -7.77 -2.01 -4.81
C ASP A 194 -7.87 -0.61 -5.43
N ALA A 195 -9.08 -0.20 -5.85
CA ALA A 195 -9.33 1.11 -6.47
C ALA A 195 -8.92 2.29 -5.58
N LEU A 196 -9.17 2.23 -4.27
CA LEU A 196 -8.82 3.31 -3.34
C LEU A 196 -7.32 3.30 -3.01
N THR A 197 -6.75 2.12 -2.81
CA THR A 197 -5.29 1.98 -2.64
C THR A 197 -4.55 2.53 -3.85
N LYS A 198 -5.04 2.26 -5.07
CA LYS A 198 -4.44 2.75 -6.32
C LYS A 198 -4.43 4.27 -6.40
N ILE A 199 -5.50 4.94 -5.98
CA ILE A 199 -5.54 6.40 -5.91
C ILE A 199 -4.48 6.92 -4.93
N LEU A 200 -4.43 6.33 -3.73
CA LEU A 200 -3.55 6.84 -2.68
C LEU A 200 -2.07 6.57 -2.95
N ILE A 201 -1.71 5.35 -3.32
CA ILE A 201 -0.31 4.95 -3.52
C ILE A 201 0.35 5.73 -4.66
N ASN A 202 -0.42 6.12 -5.69
CA ASN A 202 0.06 6.92 -6.81
C ASN A 202 -0.02 8.45 -6.57
N SER A 203 -0.45 8.88 -5.38
CA SER A 203 -0.49 10.30 -5.01
C SER A 203 0.76 10.74 -4.27
N ASP A 204 1.04 12.04 -4.24
CA ASP A 204 2.15 12.58 -3.43
C ASP A 204 1.96 12.32 -1.92
N HIS A 205 0.71 12.13 -1.47
CA HIS A 205 0.41 11.82 -0.07
C HIS A 205 0.95 10.46 0.41
N PHE A 206 1.26 9.54 -0.51
CA PHE A 206 2.01 8.34 -0.14
C PHE A 206 3.35 8.69 0.51
N TYR A 207 4.05 9.71 -0.02
CA TYR A 207 5.38 10.08 0.46
C TYR A 207 5.35 10.80 1.81
N ASP A 208 4.20 11.32 2.24
CA ASP A 208 4.05 11.88 3.58
C ASP A 208 4.21 10.81 4.67
N PHE A 209 3.96 9.53 4.36
CA PHE A 209 4.15 8.44 5.32
C PHE A 209 5.60 8.24 5.73
N PHE A 210 6.59 8.60 4.89
CA PHE A 210 8.00 8.60 5.33
C PHE A 210 8.26 9.58 6.47
N LYS A 211 7.43 10.61 6.63
CA LYS A 211 7.47 11.53 7.78
C LYS A 211 6.61 11.00 8.92
N TYR A 212 5.42 10.49 8.63
CA TYR A 212 4.48 10.02 9.65
C TYR A 212 5.02 8.84 10.46
N VAL A 213 5.82 7.94 9.86
CA VAL A 213 6.44 6.82 10.58
C VAL A 213 7.60 7.24 11.49
N GLU A 214 8.06 8.50 11.40
CA GLU A 214 9.16 9.05 12.19
C GLU A 214 8.68 10.01 13.29
N VAL A 215 7.37 10.17 13.47
CA VAL A 215 6.85 11.04 14.54
C VAL A 215 7.22 10.49 15.92
N SER A 216 7.44 11.39 16.88
CA SER A 216 7.88 11.01 18.24
C SER A 216 6.82 10.26 19.04
N THR A 217 5.54 10.41 18.69
CA THR A 217 4.43 9.71 19.37
C THR A 217 4.33 8.28 18.85
N PHE A 218 4.79 7.33 19.67
CA PHE A 218 4.92 5.92 19.31
C PHE A 218 3.65 5.30 18.71
N ASP A 219 2.49 5.51 19.33
CA ASP A 219 1.23 4.92 18.85
C ASP A 219 0.87 5.44 17.45
N ILE A 220 1.11 6.72 17.18
CA ILE A 220 0.84 7.35 15.89
C ILE A 220 1.84 6.85 14.84
N ALA A 221 3.13 6.80 15.16
CA ALA A 221 4.17 6.30 14.26
C ALA A 221 3.93 4.84 13.88
N SER A 222 3.55 4.01 14.86
CA SER A 222 3.25 2.59 14.67
C SER A 222 2.00 2.39 13.82
N ASP A 223 0.95 3.17 14.07
CA ASP A 223 -0.29 3.13 13.28
C ASP A 223 -0.05 3.62 11.83
N ALA A 224 0.73 4.69 11.65
CA ALA A 224 1.16 5.17 10.34
C ALA A 224 1.99 4.11 9.61
N PHE A 225 2.89 3.40 10.31
CA PHE A 225 3.68 2.33 9.72
C PHE A 225 2.81 1.15 9.27
N ALA A 226 1.81 0.78 10.05
CA ALA A 226 0.85 -0.26 9.65
C ALA A 226 0.09 0.13 8.37
N THR A 227 -0.34 1.39 8.26
CA THR A 227 -0.99 1.93 7.05
C THR A 227 -0.03 1.98 5.85
N PHE A 228 1.22 2.41 6.07
CA PHE A 228 2.28 2.42 5.06
C PHE A 228 2.58 1.01 4.53
N LYS A 229 2.70 0.04 5.43
CA LYS A 229 2.86 -1.38 5.10
C LYS A 229 1.67 -1.91 4.29
N ASP A 230 0.44 -1.58 4.69
CA ASP A 230 -0.77 -2.02 3.99
C ASP A 230 -0.78 -1.54 2.53
N MET A 231 -0.39 -0.29 2.26
CA MET A 231 -0.28 0.23 0.88
C MET A 231 0.72 -0.58 0.04
N LEU A 232 1.84 -0.99 0.64
CA LEU A 232 2.92 -1.69 -0.05
C LEU A 232 2.76 -3.21 -0.14
N THR A 233 1.83 -3.81 0.61
CA THR A 233 1.78 -5.28 0.74
C THR A 233 0.40 -5.90 0.57
N LYS A 234 -0.70 -5.12 0.62
CA LYS A 234 -2.05 -5.67 0.55
C LYS A 234 -2.47 -6.08 -0.87
N HIS A 235 -2.27 -5.20 -1.85
CA HIS A 235 -2.57 -5.47 -3.27
C HIS A 235 -1.27 -5.69 -4.04
N LYS A 236 -0.83 -6.95 -4.14
CA LYS A 236 0.53 -7.33 -4.58
C LYS A 236 0.92 -6.81 -5.96
N MET A 237 0.05 -6.97 -6.95
CA MET A 237 0.30 -6.49 -8.31
C MET A 237 0.42 -4.96 -8.36
N LEU A 238 -0.53 -4.26 -7.73
CA LEU A 238 -0.52 -2.80 -7.65
C LEU A 238 0.74 -2.26 -6.97
N ALA A 239 1.16 -2.87 -5.85
CA ALA A 239 2.37 -2.47 -5.14
C ALA A 239 3.63 -2.73 -5.98
N ALA A 240 3.70 -3.88 -6.67
CA ALA A 240 4.82 -4.20 -7.56
C ALA A 240 4.95 -3.18 -8.70
N ASP A 241 3.85 -2.91 -9.42
CA ASP A 241 3.81 -1.93 -10.51
C ASP A 241 4.25 -0.54 -10.02
N PHE A 242 3.76 -0.12 -8.85
CA PHE A 242 4.12 1.15 -8.23
C PHE A 242 5.61 1.23 -7.86
N LEU A 243 6.13 0.20 -7.19
CA LEU A 243 7.52 0.12 -6.74
C LEU A 243 8.50 0.07 -7.90
N GLU A 244 8.16 -0.64 -8.98
CA GLU A 244 8.97 -0.71 -10.19
C GLU A 244 9.01 0.66 -10.89
N THR A 245 7.85 1.28 -11.08
CA THR A 245 7.73 2.59 -11.75
C THR A 245 8.41 3.71 -10.97
N ASN A 246 8.34 3.68 -9.64
CA ASN A 246 8.82 4.76 -8.77
C ASN A 246 10.08 4.39 -7.98
N PHE A 247 10.82 3.37 -8.43
CA PHE A 247 11.91 2.74 -7.68
C PHE A 247 12.87 3.75 -7.04
N ASP A 248 13.43 4.67 -7.83
CA ASP A 248 14.45 5.59 -7.33
C ASP A 248 13.90 6.53 -6.25
N LYS A 249 12.70 7.11 -6.47
CA LYS A 249 12.08 8.02 -5.51
C LYS A 249 11.68 7.29 -4.22
N VAL A 250 11.13 6.08 -4.33
CA VAL A 250 10.73 5.27 -3.16
C VAL A 250 11.95 4.84 -2.36
N PHE A 251 12.94 4.17 -2.99
CA PHE A 251 14.06 3.60 -2.26
C PHE A 251 15.06 4.66 -1.75
N THR A 252 15.14 5.84 -2.39
CA THR A 252 15.87 7.00 -1.83
C THR A 252 15.25 7.46 -0.51
N ASN A 253 13.92 7.50 -0.40
CA ASN A 253 13.26 7.84 0.87
C ASN A 253 13.30 6.68 1.86
N TYR A 254 13.16 5.44 1.38
CA TYR A 254 13.26 4.23 2.21
C TYR A 254 14.61 4.09 2.89
N GLN A 255 15.69 4.45 2.19
CA GLN A 255 17.04 4.45 2.78
C GLN A 255 17.12 5.34 4.03
N LYS A 256 16.36 6.43 4.11
CA LYS A 256 16.31 7.28 5.32
C LYS A 256 15.73 6.52 6.52
N LEU A 257 14.68 5.73 6.30
CA LEU A 257 14.08 4.89 7.35
C LEU A 257 15.06 3.83 7.87
N LEU A 258 15.88 3.27 6.98
CA LEU A 258 16.93 2.31 7.34
C LEU A 258 18.07 2.96 8.16
N HIS A 259 18.22 4.28 8.08
CA HIS A 259 19.19 5.05 8.87
C HIS A 259 18.52 5.81 10.04
N SER A 260 17.25 5.54 10.34
CA SER A 260 16.53 6.23 11.40
C SER A 260 17.16 5.96 12.77
N ASP A 261 17.22 6.99 13.61
CA ASP A 261 17.58 6.87 15.03
C ASP A 261 16.47 6.20 15.85
N ASN A 262 15.24 6.15 15.31
CA ASN A 262 14.13 5.43 15.92
C ASN A 262 14.29 3.92 15.67
N TYR A 263 14.70 3.19 16.71
CA TYR A 263 14.90 1.74 16.68
C TYR A 263 13.69 0.98 16.10
N VAL A 264 12.46 1.36 16.48
CA VAL A 264 11.25 0.66 16.01
C VAL A 264 11.03 0.90 14.53
N THR A 265 11.13 2.16 14.09
CA THR A 265 10.99 2.51 12.67
C THR A 265 12.04 1.82 11.82
N ARG A 266 13.30 1.85 12.27
CA ARG A 266 14.41 1.19 11.58
C ARG A 266 14.21 -0.33 11.48
N ARG A 267 13.84 -0.98 12.58
CA ARG A 267 13.57 -2.43 12.61
C ARG A 267 12.41 -2.83 11.71
N GLN A 268 11.27 -2.14 11.84
CA GLN A 268 10.08 -2.48 11.05
C GLN A 268 10.29 -2.19 9.56
N SER A 269 11.03 -1.13 9.21
CA SER A 269 11.41 -0.84 7.83
C SER A 269 12.34 -1.91 7.27
N LEU A 270 13.32 -2.39 8.04
CA LEU A 270 14.20 -3.46 7.58
C LEU A 270 13.45 -4.77 7.36
N LYS A 271 12.54 -5.12 8.28
CA LYS A 271 11.64 -6.27 8.14
C LYS A 271 10.77 -6.16 6.89
N LEU A 272 10.11 -5.01 6.70
CA LEU A 272 9.26 -4.76 5.53
C LEU A 272 10.07 -4.82 4.24
N LEU A 273 11.29 -4.31 4.22
CA LEU A 273 12.19 -4.44 3.06
C LEU A 273 12.42 -5.92 2.71
N GLY A 274 12.71 -6.76 3.71
CA GLY A 274 12.84 -8.21 3.51
C GLY A 274 11.58 -8.83 2.91
N GLU A 275 10.40 -8.50 3.45
CA GLU A 275 9.11 -8.96 2.93
C GLU A 275 8.89 -8.52 1.47
N LEU A 276 9.22 -7.27 1.13
CA LEU A 276 9.05 -6.74 -0.23
C LEU A 276 9.98 -7.42 -1.23
N LEU A 277 11.25 -7.64 -0.87
CA LEU A 277 12.24 -8.24 -1.76
C LEU A 277 12.01 -9.74 -1.98
N LEU A 278 11.42 -10.44 -1.01
CA LEU A 278 11.10 -11.86 -1.12
C LEU A 278 9.75 -12.15 -1.79
N ASP A 279 8.92 -11.13 -2.02
CA ASP A 279 7.65 -11.29 -2.72
C ASP A 279 7.88 -11.54 -4.21
N ARG A 280 7.30 -12.62 -4.74
CA ARG A 280 7.46 -13.02 -6.15
C ARG A 280 7.01 -11.96 -7.16
N HIS A 281 6.04 -11.11 -6.81
CA HIS A 281 5.56 -10.06 -7.71
C HIS A 281 6.58 -8.92 -7.83
N ASN A 282 7.46 -8.77 -6.84
CA ASN A 282 8.50 -7.75 -6.81
C ASN A 282 9.82 -8.24 -7.41
N PHE A 283 9.84 -9.25 -8.28
CA PHE A 283 11.08 -9.81 -8.84
C PHE A 283 11.95 -8.73 -9.51
N SER A 284 11.38 -7.87 -10.36
CA SER A 284 12.10 -6.77 -11.01
C SER A 284 12.70 -5.80 -10.00
N VAL A 285 11.91 -5.42 -8.98
CA VAL A 285 12.33 -4.54 -7.89
C VAL A 285 13.47 -5.17 -7.09
N MET A 286 13.33 -6.44 -6.74
CA MET A 286 14.34 -7.22 -6.02
C MET A 286 15.65 -7.26 -6.81
N THR A 287 15.61 -7.67 -8.09
CA THR A 287 16.79 -7.75 -8.94
C THR A 287 17.52 -6.42 -9.05
N ARG A 288 16.77 -5.30 -9.19
CA ARG A 288 17.36 -3.96 -9.21
C ARG A 288 17.98 -3.59 -7.86
N TYR A 289 17.29 -3.87 -6.75
CA TYR A 289 17.78 -3.56 -5.41
C TYR A 289 19.08 -4.30 -5.06
N ILE A 290 19.15 -5.61 -5.34
CA ILE A 290 20.31 -6.44 -5.00
C ILE A 290 21.50 -6.27 -5.95
N SER A 291 21.32 -5.49 -7.02
CA SER A 291 22.40 -5.16 -7.95
C SER A 291 23.23 -3.94 -7.50
N ASN A 292 22.78 -3.20 -6.48
CA ASN A 292 23.46 -2.01 -5.97
C ASN A 292 24.47 -2.36 -4.85
N PRO A 293 25.77 -2.05 -5.03
CA PRO A 293 26.81 -2.26 -4.01
C PRO A 293 26.58 -1.53 -2.69
N ASP A 294 25.95 -0.36 -2.71
CA ASP A 294 25.67 0.41 -1.50
C ASP A 294 24.62 -0.28 -0.63
N ASN A 295 23.61 -0.90 -1.25
CA ASN A 295 22.62 -1.69 -0.55
C ASN A 295 23.27 -2.92 0.12
N LEU A 296 24.19 -3.62 -0.55
CA LEU A 296 24.92 -4.73 0.05
C LEU A 296 25.76 -4.26 1.25
N LYS A 297 26.53 -3.17 1.09
CA LYS A 297 27.34 -2.60 2.17
C LYS A 297 26.48 -2.21 3.37
N LEU A 298 25.31 -1.62 3.14
CA LEU A 298 24.35 -1.29 4.19
C LEU A 298 23.93 -2.54 4.97
N MET A 299 23.50 -3.60 4.28
CA MET A 299 23.09 -4.85 4.95
C MET A 299 24.24 -5.51 5.72
N MET A 300 25.45 -5.53 5.16
CA MET A 300 26.65 -6.04 5.84
C MET A 300 27.02 -5.23 7.09
N ASN A 301 26.79 -3.91 7.08
CA ASN A 301 27.00 -3.07 8.25
C ASN A 301 25.93 -3.33 9.32
N MET A 302 24.65 -3.47 8.92
CA MET A 302 23.55 -3.77 9.84
C MET A 302 23.69 -5.14 10.51
N LEU A 303 24.22 -6.15 9.80
CA LEU A 303 24.59 -7.44 10.38
C LEU A 303 25.56 -7.30 11.57
N LYS A 304 26.38 -6.23 11.59
CA LYS A 304 27.40 -6.00 12.62
C LYS A 304 26.99 -4.97 13.67
N GLU A 305 25.75 -4.49 13.68
CA GLU A 305 25.32 -3.49 14.65
C GLU A 305 25.37 -4.03 16.08
N LYS A 306 26.20 -3.42 16.93
CA LYS A 306 26.39 -3.88 18.31
C LYS A 306 25.10 -3.74 19.10
N ASN A 307 24.78 -4.76 19.91
CA ASN A 307 23.65 -4.78 20.85
C ASN A 307 22.26 -4.63 20.21
N GLN A 308 22.12 -4.92 18.91
CA GLN A 308 20.85 -4.83 18.19
C GLN A 308 20.52 -6.13 17.44
N GLU A 309 20.41 -7.22 18.20
CA GLU A 309 20.16 -8.57 17.68
C GLU A 309 18.98 -8.65 16.72
N ASN A 310 17.89 -7.94 16.99
CA ASN A 310 16.74 -7.93 16.10
C ASN A 310 17.02 -7.20 14.78
N ILE A 311 17.83 -6.14 14.76
CA ILE A 311 18.24 -5.48 13.50
C ILE A 311 19.15 -6.41 12.71
N GLN A 312 20.11 -7.05 13.38
CA GLN A 312 21.01 -8.01 12.76
C GLN A 312 20.22 -9.16 12.11
N PHE A 313 19.21 -9.69 12.82
CA PHE A 313 18.36 -10.77 12.33
C PHE A 313 17.55 -10.37 11.09
N GLU A 314 16.91 -9.19 11.08
CA GLU A 314 16.19 -8.72 9.88
C GLU A 314 17.17 -8.38 8.74
N ALA A 315 18.36 -7.87 9.03
CA ALA A 315 19.41 -7.63 8.03
C ALA A 315 19.88 -8.92 7.36
N PHE A 316 19.94 -10.02 8.11
CA PHE A 316 20.26 -11.34 7.59
C PHE A 316 19.27 -11.78 6.51
N HIS A 317 17.96 -11.57 6.73
CA HIS A 317 16.95 -11.93 5.74
C HIS A 317 17.04 -11.13 4.44
N VAL A 318 17.54 -9.88 4.47
CA VAL A 318 17.81 -9.12 3.25
C VAL A 318 19.15 -9.52 2.64
N PHE A 319 20.20 -9.68 3.46
CA PHE A 319 21.53 -10.12 3.01
C PHE A 319 21.49 -11.47 2.29
N LYS A 320 20.66 -12.42 2.75
CA LYS A 320 20.53 -13.74 2.10
C LYS A 320 20.13 -13.61 0.63
N VAL A 321 19.32 -12.63 0.26
CA VAL A 321 18.85 -12.42 -1.12
C VAL A 321 20.02 -12.04 -2.04
N PHE A 322 20.98 -11.24 -1.56
CA PHE A 322 22.19 -10.91 -2.32
C PHE A 322 23.05 -12.15 -2.59
N VAL A 323 23.22 -13.00 -1.58
CA VAL A 323 24.06 -14.20 -1.68
C VAL A 323 23.38 -15.31 -2.47
N ALA A 324 22.06 -15.46 -2.35
CA ALA A 324 21.28 -16.45 -3.07
C ALA A 324 21.08 -16.11 -4.56
N ASN A 325 21.32 -14.87 -4.98
CA ASN A 325 21.22 -14.48 -6.39
C ASN A 325 22.20 -15.29 -7.25
N PRO A 326 21.76 -16.11 -8.22
CA PRO A 326 22.66 -16.86 -9.09
C PRO A 326 23.45 -15.95 -10.04
N ASN A 327 22.86 -14.83 -10.45
CA ASN A 327 23.43 -13.89 -11.43
C ASN A 327 23.93 -12.62 -10.72
N LYS A 328 24.96 -12.77 -9.88
CA LYS A 328 25.52 -11.66 -9.10
C LYS A 328 26.26 -10.68 -10.03
N PRO A 329 25.93 -9.37 -10.03
CA PRO A 329 26.72 -8.39 -10.76
C PRO A 329 28.17 -8.34 -10.25
N LYS A 330 29.12 -8.05 -11.14
CA LYS A 330 30.56 -8.01 -10.78
C LYS A 330 30.87 -7.17 -9.52
N PRO A 331 30.32 -5.95 -9.34
CA PRO A 331 30.56 -5.18 -8.12
C PRO A 331 30.09 -5.86 -6.82
N ILE A 332 29.00 -6.63 -6.88
CA ILE A 332 28.47 -7.41 -5.75
C ILE A 332 29.39 -8.60 -5.46
N LEU A 333 29.75 -9.35 -6.50
CA LEU A 333 30.65 -10.49 -6.40
C LEU A 333 32.01 -10.08 -5.82
N ASP A 334 32.59 -8.97 -6.28
CA ASP A 334 33.88 -8.45 -5.82
C ASP A 334 33.85 -8.08 -4.32
N ILE A 335 32.73 -7.54 -3.82
CA ILE A 335 32.56 -7.24 -2.39
C ILE A 335 32.52 -8.54 -1.58
N LEU A 336 31.75 -9.53 -2.03
CA LEU A 336 31.62 -10.81 -1.33
C LEU A 336 32.95 -11.57 -1.30
N LEU A 337 33.67 -11.65 -2.42
CA LEU A 337 34.99 -12.28 -2.51
C LEU A 337 36.03 -11.60 -1.62
N ARG A 338 36.08 -10.26 -1.62
CA ARG A 338 37.00 -9.50 -0.76
C ARG A 338 36.77 -9.74 0.73
N ASN A 339 35.56 -10.12 1.13
CA ASN A 339 35.18 -10.36 2.52
C ASN A 339 34.87 -11.84 2.82
N GLN A 340 35.23 -12.76 1.92
CA GLN A 340 34.79 -14.16 1.94
C GLN A 340 35.09 -14.85 3.28
N ASP A 341 36.37 -14.90 3.68
CA ASP A 341 36.80 -15.56 4.91
C ASP A 341 36.15 -14.94 6.16
N LYS A 342 36.10 -13.61 6.19
CA LYS A 342 35.49 -12.85 7.30
C LYS A 342 34.00 -13.11 7.41
N LEU A 343 33.28 -13.21 6.29
CA LEU A 343 31.85 -13.52 6.25
C LEU A 343 31.58 -14.94 6.72
N ILE A 344 32.39 -15.91 6.31
CA ILE A 344 32.25 -17.31 6.74
C ILE A 344 32.47 -17.43 8.25
N ASP A 345 33.54 -16.83 8.78
CA ASP A 345 33.82 -16.83 10.21
C ASP A 345 32.71 -16.13 11.01
N PHE A 346 32.25 -14.98 10.52
CA PHE A 346 31.16 -14.22 11.14
C PHE A 346 29.86 -15.04 11.18
N LEU A 347 29.41 -15.56 10.03
CA LEU A 347 28.16 -16.32 9.94
C LEU A 347 28.20 -17.61 10.76
N SER A 348 29.37 -18.25 10.92
CA SER A 348 29.50 -19.46 11.75
C SER A 348 29.24 -19.19 13.23
N LYS A 349 29.42 -17.94 13.69
CA LYS A 349 29.20 -17.49 15.07
C LYS A 349 27.94 -16.64 15.23
N PHE A 350 27.20 -16.40 14.14
CA PHE A 350 26.05 -15.51 14.13
C PHE A 350 24.81 -16.19 14.73
N HIS A 351 24.27 -15.58 15.79
CA HIS A 351 23.09 -16.04 16.56
C HIS A 351 23.07 -17.56 16.81
N THR A 352 24.15 -18.11 17.36
CA THR A 352 24.23 -19.55 17.69
C THR A 352 23.32 -19.97 18.84
N ASP A 353 22.82 -18.99 19.61
CA ASP A 353 21.82 -19.14 20.66
C ASP A 353 20.43 -19.54 20.15
N ARG A 354 20.14 -19.33 18.85
CA ARG A 354 18.89 -19.73 18.18
C ARG A 354 18.94 -21.17 17.66
N SER A 355 19.23 -22.12 18.54
CA SER A 355 19.37 -23.54 18.16
C SER A 355 18.05 -24.24 17.84
N ASP A 356 16.92 -23.66 18.24
CA ASP A 356 15.56 -24.18 18.05
C ASP A 356 14.91 -23.71 16.73
N ASP A 357 15.51 -22.74 16.03
CA ASP A 357 15.06 -22.24 14.73
C ASP A 357 15.76 -23.00 13.59
N ASP A 358 15.23 -24.18 13.25
CA ASP A 358 15.78 -25.05 12.20
C ASP A 358 15.88 -24.32 10.85
N GLN A 359 14.87 -23.52 10.50
CA GLN A 359 14.85 -22.75 9.25
C GLN A 359 16.01 -21.75 9.20
N PHE A 360 16.22 -20.98 10.26
CA PHE A 360 17.33 -20.04 10.33
C PHE A 360 18.69 -20.75 10.22
N ASN A 361 18.86 -21.88 10.90
CA ASN A 361 20.12 -22.62 10.87
C ASN A 361 20.41 -23.22 9.49
N ASP A 362 19.40 -23.73 8.80
CA ASP A 362 19.50 -24.20 7.41
C ASP A 362 19.85 -23.06 6.44
N GLU A 363 19.18 -21.91 6.56
CA GLU A 363 19.48 -20.72 5.75
C GLU A 363 20.93 -20.26 5.98
N LYS A 364 21.39 -20.24 7.24
CA LYS A 364 22.76 -19.86 7.60
C LYS A 364 23.79 -20.82 7.02
N ALA A 365 23.57 -22.12 7.14
CA ALA A 365 24.45 -23.15 6.56
C ALA A 365 24.50 -23.04 5.03
N TYR A 366 23.35 -22.82 4.39
CA TYR A 366 23.26 -22.59 2.95
C TYR A 366 24.07 -21.35 2.52
N LEU A 367 23.95 -20.23 3.23
CA LEU A 367 24.73 -19.02 2.93
C LEU A 367 26.23 -19.22 3.07
N ILE A 368 26.68 -19.91 4.14
CA ILE A 368 28.10 -20.23 4.32
C ILE A 368 28.61 -21.07 3.16
N LYS A 369 27.84 -22.07 2.72
CA LYS A 369 28.19 -22.90 1.56
C LYS A 369 28.27 -22.05 0.28
N GLN A 370 27.27 -21.22 0.00
CA GLN A 370 27.25 -20.36 -1.18
C GLN A 370 28.44 -19.39 -1.21
N ILE A 371 28.80 -18.80 -0.07
CA ILE A 371 29.94 -17.88 0.03
C ILE A 371 31.27 -18.61 -0.19
N LYS A 372 31.43 -19.82 0.36
CA LYS A 372 32.63 -20.67 0.14
C LYS A 372 32.82 -21.05 -1.33
N GLU A 373 31.72 -21.29 -2.04
CA GLU A 373 31.73 -21.71 -3.45
C GLU A 373 31.86 -20.55 -4.44
N LEU A 374 31.89 -19.28 -3.97
CA LEU A 374 32.10 -18.12 -4.84
C LEU A 374 33.45 -18.21 -5.56
N LYS A 375 33.42 -17.95 -6.87
CA LYS A 375 34.60 -17.87 -7.73
C LYS A 375 34.67 -16.48 -8.38
N PRO A 376 35.86 -15.98 -8.69
CA PRO A 376 36.01 -14.81 -9.55
C PRO A 376 35.28 -15.04 -10.88
N ALA A 377 34.64 -14.00 -11.43
CA ALA A 377 34.06 -14.11 -12.77
C ALA A 377 35.19 -14.39 -13.77
N ASP A 378 35.11 -15.50 -14.50
CA ASP A 378 36.12 -15.91 -15.48
C ASP A 378 36.37 -14.77 -16.47
N THR A 379 37.63 -14.38 -16.58
CA THR A 379 38.09 -13.36 -17.51
C THR A 379 38.43 -14.03 -18.85
N THR A 380 37.48 -14.74 -19.46
CA THR A 380 37.74 -15.45 -20.72
C THR A 380 37.47 -14.54 -21.93
N SER A 381 38.57 -13.93 -22.40
CA SER A 381 39.02 -13.87 -23.80
C SER A 381 38.09 -13.26 -24.86
N THR A 382 38.25 -11.95 -25.12
CA THR A 382 38.25 -11.42 -26.50
C THR A 382 39.70 -11.23 -26.93
N SER A 383 40.42 -12.34 -27.13
CA SER A 383 41.61 -12.36 -27.98
C SER A 383 41.16 -12.94 -29.32
N ALA A 384 40.59 -12.09 -30.17
CA ALA A 384 40.39 -12.44 -31.57
C ALA A 384 41.79 -12.65 -32.18
N SER A 385 42.08 -13.90 -32.50
CA SER A 385 43.23 -14.33 -33.28
C SER A 385 43.18 -13.67 -34.66
N THR A 386 43.98 -12.63 -34.87
CA THR A 386 44.40 -12.22 -36.22
C THR A 386 45.43 -13.23 -36.71
N SER A 387 44.96 -14.29 -37.37
CA SER A 387 45.79 -15.13 -38.23
C SER A 387 45.92 -14.44 -39.60
N SER A 388 47.06 -13.78 -39.83
CA SER A 388 47.49 -13.34 -41.15
C SER A 388 47.85 -14.56 -42.02
N PRO A 389 47.47 -14.62 -43.32
CA PRO A 389 47.98 -15.65 -44.22
C PRO A 389 49.33 -15.24 -44.84
N PRO A 390 50.19 -16.20 -45.24
CA PRO A 390 51.50 -15.91 -45.77
C PRO A 390 51.46 -15.54 -47.27
N ASN A 391 52.42 -14.70 -47.63
CA ASN A 391 52.69 -14.15 -48.95
C ASN A 391 53.28 -15.22 -49.90
N SER A 392 52.80 -15.31 -51.14
CA SER A 392 53.55 -15.87 -52.28
C SER A 392 53.17 -15.23 -53.63
N SER A 393 54.04 -14.31 -54.05
CA SER A 393 54.55 -14.03 -55.41
C SER A 393 53.75 -14.40 -56.68
N SER A 394 53.45 -13.38 -57.49
CA SER A 394 53.82 -13.26 -58.94
C SER A 394 53.35 -11.86 -59.45
N THR A 395 54.25 -10.90 -59.73
CA THR A 395 54.74 -10.49 -61.09
C THR A 395 53.70 -10.73 -62.20
N ASN A 396 53.21 -9.77 -63.00
CA ASN A 396 53.82 -8.58 -63.59
C ASN A 396 52.70 -7.69 -64.23
N PRO A 397 52.97 -6.55 -64.88
CA PRO A 397 52.11 -5.35 -64.86
C PRO A 397 51.38 -5.05 -66.19
N VAL A 398 50.62 -3.93 -66.18
CA VAL A 398 50.55 -2.87 -67.23
C VAL A 398 49.12 -2.47 -67.66
N THR A 399 48.91 -1.13 -67.67
CA THR A 399 48.00 -0.25 -68.48
C THR A 399 46.54 0.06 -68.10
N GLY A 400 46.23 1.38 -68.16
CA GLY A 400 44.94 2.01 -68.49
C GLY A 400 44.32 2.80 -67.31
N ALA A 401 44.40 4.14 -67.22
CA ALA A 401 43.50 5.14 -67.86
C ALA A 401 42.00 4.88 -67.55
N ALA A 402 41.11 5.78 -67.13
CA ALA A 402 40.97 7.24 -67.09
C ALA A 402 39.83 7.56 -66.06
N ALA A 403 39.87 8.64 -65.28
CA ALA A 403 39.19 9.95 -65.46
C ALA A 403 37.65 9.97 -65.47
N ALA A 404 37.11 10.90 -64.65
CA ALA A 404 35.80 11.59 -64.66
C ALA A 404 34.54 10.74 -64.35
N ASP A 405 33.56 11.18 -63.58
CA ASP A 405 33.18 12.51 -63.02
C ASP A 405 32.60 12.35 -61.60
#